data_AF-A0A832R6P4-F1
#
_entry.id   AF-A0A832R6P4-F1
#
_cell.length_a   1.000
_cell.length_b   1.000
_cell.length_c   1.000
_cell.angle_alpha   90.00
_cell.angle_beta   90.00
_cell.angle_gamma   90.00
#
_symmetry.space_group_name_H-M   'P 1'
#
loop_
_entity.id
_entity.type
_entity.pdbx_description
1 polymer ?
#
loop_
_entity_poly.entity_id
_entity_poly.type
_entity_poly.pdbx_seq_one_letter_code
_entity_poly.pdbx_strand_id
1 'polypeptide(L)'
;DERLPDTAMFYSINNCLQGLRGVSFGSFLIKRVIERLSAEAPHIQNFVTLSPVPGFMRWLRAQPSLDTLLEDTQLASVQALLARQEAEADYLQNDKDLRDALLFLCAHYLVNEKSRGSPADAVARFHLGNGARLEQINWLADSSPNGLQQAAGLMVNYVYDLKQLARNHEAYQQRREVACSAAIRKLL
;
A
#
# COMPACT_ATOMS: atom_id res chain seq x y z
N ASP A 1 -32.26 -0.24 12.42
CA ASP A 1 -31.67 0.90 11.68
C ASP A 1 -30.80 0.40 10.55
N GLU A 2 -31.33 0.42 9.32
CA GLU A 2 -30.51 0.21 8.12
C GLU A 2 -29.87 1.55 7.73
N ARG A 3 -28.69 1.82 8.29
CA ARG A 3 -27.87 2.94 7.84
C ARG A 3 -27.31 2.59 6.46
N LEU A 4 -27.60 3.42 5.46
CA LEU A 4 -27.03 3.24 4.13
C LEU A 4 -25.49 3.35 4.17
N PRO A 5 -24.77 2.55 3.37
CA PRO A 5 -23.31 2.54 3.36
C PRO A 5 -22.73 3.85 2.79
N ASP A 6 -21.76 4.46 3.47
CA ASP A 6 -21.15 5.72 3.04
C ASP A 6 -19.82 5.55 2.28
N THR A 7 -19.34 4.30 2.16
CA THR A 7 -17.97 3.98 1.72
C THR A 7 -17.96 2.87 0.67
N ALA A 8 -17.29 3.11 -0.45
CA ALA A 8 -16.96 2.10 -1.45
C ALA A 8 -15.51 1.64 -1.28
N MET A 9 -15.31 0.33 -1.13
CA MET A 9 -13.99 -0.27 -0.99
C MET A 9 -13.59 -1.09 -2.22
N PHE A 10 -12.54 -0.68 -2.91
CA PHE A 10 -11.91 -1.44 -3.99
C PHE A 10 -10.92 -2.45 -3.41
N TYR A 11 -11.33 -3.71 -3.25
CA TYR A 11 -10.49 -4.77 -2.66
C TYR A 11 -9.77 -5.64 -3.71
N SER A 12 -10.11 -5.52 -5.00
CA SER A 12 -9.48 -6.28 -6.08
C SER A 12 -9.57 -5.54 -7.41
N ILE A 13 -8.42 -5.40 -8.08
CA ILE A 13 -8.31 -4.81 -9.43
C ILE A 13 -7.37 -5.71 -10.24
N ASN A 14 -7.89 -6.32 -11.31
CA ASN A 14 -7.15 -7.28 -12.12
C ASN A 14 -7.07 -6.81 -13.58
N ASN A 15 -5.91 -7.00 -14.22
CA ASN A 15 -5.80 -6.87 -15.68
C ASN A 15 -6.00 -8.26 -16.31
N CYS A 16 -7.14 -8.44 -16.99
CA CYS A 16 -7.55 -9.73 -17.55
C CYS A 16 -6.76 -10.14 -18.80
N LEU A 17 -5.97 -9.24 -19.40
CA LEU A 17 -5.27 -9.49 -20.67
C LEU A 17 -3.75 -9.50 -20.45
N GLN A 18 -3.15 -10.69 -20.44
CA GLN A 18 -1.70 -10.86 -20.25
C GLN A 18 -0.87 -10.12 -21.32
N GLY A 19 -1.37 -10.05 -22.57
CA GLY A 19 -0.73 -9.35 -23.69
C GLY A 19 -0.72 -7.82 -23.57
N LEU A 20 -1.42 -7.25 -22.59
CA LEU A 20 -1.47 -5.81 -22.33
C LEU A 20 -0.75 -5.43 -21.03
N ARG A 21 0.12 -6.31 -20.50
CA ARG A 21 1.02 -5.97 -19.40
C ARG A 21 1.91 -4.81 -19.82
N GLY A 22 1.80 -3.69 -19.11
CA GLY A 22 2.56 -2.47 -19.39
C GLY A 22 1.84 -1.46 -20.29
N VAL A 23 0.68 -1.80 -20.86
CA VAL A 23 -0.17 -0.84 -21.57
C VAL A 23 -1.00 -0.09 -20.53
N SER A 24 -0.76 1.21 -20.40
CA SER A 24 -1.55 2.08 -19.54
C SER A 24 -2.92 2.31 -20.19
N PHE A 25 -3.99 1.81 -19.58
CA PHE A 25 -5.38 2.14 -19.98
C PHE A 25 -5.83 3.54 -19.50
N GLY A 26 -4.86 4.41 -19.20
CA GLY A 26 -5.08 5.74 -18.65
C GLY A 26 -5.14 5.73 -17.12
N SER A 27 -4.60 6.79 -16.52
CA SER A 27 -4.62 7.11 -15.10
C SER A 27 -6.01 7.47 -14.52
N PHE A 28 -7.08 7.08 -15.22
CA PHE A 28 -8.44 7.51 -14.92
C PHE A 28 -9.44 6.35 -14.86
N LEU A 29 -8.97 5.09 -14.84
CA LEU A 29 -9.84 3.94 -14.71
C LEU A 29 -10.66 4.05 -13.42
N ILE A 30 -10.01 4.36 -12.31
CA ILE A 30 -10.70 4.49 -11.01
C ILE A 30 -11.57 5.75 -10.96
N LYS A 31 -11.13 6.85 -11.57
CA LYS A 31 -11.94 8.07 -11.67
C LYS A 31 -13.30 7.80 -12.31
N ARG A 32 -13.35 7.06 -13.43
CA ARG A 32 -14.61 6.71 -14.11
C ARG A 32 -15.53 5.86 -13.24
N VAL A 33 -14.97 4.90 -12.50
CA VAL A 33 -15.75 4.07 -11.57
C VAL A 33 -16.32 4.92 -10.45
N ILE A 34 -15.53 5.83 -9.88
CA ILE A 34 -16.01 6.73 -8.83
C ILE A 34 -17.10 7.68 -9.34
N GLU A 35 -16.93 8.26 -10.54
CA GLU A 35 -17.96 9.12 -11.16
C GLU A 35 -19.28 8.36 -11.35
N ARG A 36 -19.20 7.11 -11.81
CA ARG A 36 -20.39 6.25 -11.97
C ARG A 36 -21.06 5.96 -10.63
N LEU A 37 -20.28 5.54 -9.63
CA LEU A 37 -20.80 5.27 -8.29
C LEU A 37 -21.40 6.52 -7.63
N SER A 38 -20.79 7.68 -7.83
CA SER A 38 -21.29 8.95 -7.28
C SER A 38 -22.65 9.34 -7.90
N ALA A 39 -22.89 8.96 -9.15
CA ALA A 39 -24.17 9.18 -9.82
C ALA A 39 -25.25 8.18 -9.39
N GLU A 40 -24.90 6.90 -9.20
CA GLU A 40 -25.83 5.84 -8.83
C GLU A 40 -26.14 5.80 -7.33
N ALA A 41 -25.15 6.13 -6.49
CA ALA A 41 -25.22 6.06 -5.04
C ALA A 41 -24.61 7.33 -4.39
N PRO A 42 -25.29 8.49 -4.44
CA PRO A 42 -24.75 9.77 -3.93
C PRO A 42 -24.45 9.79 -2.42
N HIS A 43 -24.97 8.82 -1.67
CA HIS A 43 -24.72 8.64 -0.25
C HIS A 43 -23.31 8.07 0.04
N ILE A 44 -22.66 7.46 -0.96
CA ILE A 44 -21.27 7.03 -0.88
C ILE A 44 -20.35 8.23 -1.11
N GLN A 45 -19.63 8.63 -0.07
CA GLN A 45 -18.73 9.80 -0.10
C GLN A 45 -17.27 9.41 0.05
N ASN A 46 -17.00 8.19 0.54
CA ASN A 46 -15.65 7.70 0.78
C ASN A 46 -15.28 6.63 -0.25
N PHE A 47 -14.14 6.79 -0.90
CA PHE A 47 -13.62 5.86 -1.90
C PHE A 47 -12.25 5.39 -1.45
N VAL A 48 -12.16 4.13 -1.04
CA VAL A 48 -10.96 3.55 -0.44
C VAL A 48 -10.59 2.25 -1.11
N THR A 49 -9.34 1.82 -0.96
CA THR A 49 -8.91 0.50 -1.41
C THR A 49 -8.50 -0.35 -0.22
N LEU A 50 -8.47 -1.67 -0.39
CA LEU A 50 -7.68 -2.56 0.46
C LEU A 50 -6.71 -3.28 -0.49
N SER A 51 -5.47 -2.79 -0.54
CA SER A 51 -4.51 -3.13 -1.57
C SER A 51 -3.34 -3.95 -1.01
N PRO A 52 -2.85 -4.97 -1.74
CA PRO A 52 -1.64 -5.70 -1.34
C PRO A 52 -0.40 -4.84 -1.54
N VAL A 53 0.72 -5.24 -0.93
CA VAL A 53 2.06 -4.61 -1.10
C VAL A 53 3.04 -5.60 -1.74
N PRO A 54 2.82 -5.99 -3.01
CA PRO A 54 3.58 -7.07 -3.63
C PRO A 54 5.05 -6.71 -3.80
N GLY A 55 5.92 -7.49 -3.14
CA GLY A 55 7.36 -7.34 -3.26
C GLY A 55 8.03 -6.66 -2.08
N PHE A 56 7.28 -6.21 -1.07
CA PHE A 56 7.83 -5.70 0.18
C PHE A 56 8.79 -6.70 0.84
N MET A 57 8.37 -7.95 1.04
CA MET A 57 9.25 -8.96 1.66
C MET A 57 10.47 -9.31 0.81
N ARG A 58 10.36 -9.20 -0.52
CA ARG A 58 11.51 -9.37 -1.42
C ARG A 58 12.50 -8.22 -1.28
N TRP A 59 12.01 -6.99 -1.18
CA TRP A 59 12.84 -5.82 -0.89
C TRP A 59 13.50 -5.95 0.48
N LEU A 60 12.75 -6.35 1.51
CA LEU A 60 13.26 -6.52 2.87
C LEU A 60 14.35 -7.62 2.95
N ARG A 61 14.15 -8.75 2.26
CA ARG A 61 15.14 -9.84 2.15
C ARG A 61 16.41 -9.43 1.41
N ALA A 62 16.36 -8.39 0.57
CA ALA A 62 17.56 -7.83 -0.04
C ALA A 62 18.42 -7.02 0.95
N GLN A 63 17.99 -6.91 2.22
CA GLN A 63 18.68 -6.25 3.32
C GLN A 63 19.15 -4.83 2.97
N PRO A 64 18.24 -3.91 2.65
CA PRO A 64 18.60 -2.52 2.37
C PRO A 64 19.04 -1.86 3.66
N SER A 65 20.35 -1.62 3.85
CA SER A 65 20.97 -0.89 4.97
C SER A 65 20.14 -0.83 6.27
N LEU A 66 19.65 -1.99 6.74
CA LEU A 66 18.61 -2.04 7.79
C LEU A 66 19.15 -1.54 9.14
N ASP A 67 20.45 -1.67 9.33
CA ASP A 67 21.25 -1.11 10.42
C ASP A 67 21.19 0.42 10.50
N THR A 68 20.91 1.09 9.38
CA THR A 68 20.74 2.56 9.36
C THR A 68 19.29 2.99 9.55
N LEU A 69 18.35 2.06 9.38
CA LEU A 69 16.91 2.34 9.40
C LEU A 69 16.25 1.95 10.72
N LEU A 70 16.79 0.98 11.45
CA LEU A 70 16.17 0.39 12.63
C LEU A 70 17.05 0.53 13.87
N GLU A 71 16.40 0.56 15.04
CA GLU A 71 17.07 0.37 16.32
C GLU A 71 17.54 -1.08 16.49
N ASP A 72 18.52 -1.33 17.37
CA ASP A 72 19.13 -2.66 17.54
C ASP A 72 18.12 -3.78 17.85
N THR A 73 17.11 -3.51 18.69
CA THR A 73 16.08 -4.49 19.04
C THR A 73 15.18 -4.82 17.85
N GLN A 74 14.74 -3.79 17.12
CA GLN A 74 13.96 -3.92 15.90
C GLN A 74 14.73 -4.67 14.81
N LEU A 75 16.02 -4.34 14.63
CA LEU A 75 16.90 -5.00 13.68
C LEU A 75 17.04 -6.49 14.01
N ALA A 76 17.26 -6.84 15.27
CA ALA A 76 17.36 -8.24 15.71
C ALA A 76 16.07 -9.01 15.42
N SER A 77 14.91 -8.44 15.74
CA SER A 77 13.61 -9.04 15.45
C SER A 77 13.36 -9.24 13.95
N VAL A 78 13.70 -8.25 13.12
CA VAL A 78 13.59 -8.35 11.67
C VAL A 78 14.55 -9.40 11.10
N GLN A 79 15.80 -9.45 11.57
CA GLN A 79 16.77 -10.48 11.15
C GLN A 79 16.29 -11.88 11.53
N ALA A 80 15.72 -12.05 12.72
CA ALA A 80 15.13 -13.32 13.13
C ALA A 80 13.97 -13.71 12.21
N LEU A 81 13.10 -12.77 11.80
CA LEU A 81 12.06 -13.04 10.80
C LEU A 81 12.67 -13.48 9.46
N LEU A 82 13.69 -12.79 8.97
CA LEU A 82 14.32 -13.07 7.67
C LEU A 82 15.08 -14.40 7.63
N ALA A 83 15.56 -14.88 8.77
CA ALA A 83 16.20 -16.20 8.89
C ALA A 83 15.19 -17.37 8.80
N ARG A 84 13.89 -17.11 8.90
CA ARG A 84 12.85 -18.14 8.79
C ARG A 84 12.55 -18.47 7.33
N GLN A 85 12.33 -19.77 7.06
CA GLN A 85 11.89 -20.24 5.74
C GLN A 85 10.46 -19.80 5.43
N GLU A 86 9.58 -19.86 6.43
CA GLU A 86 8.18 -19.44 6.33
C GLU A 86 7.84 -18.48 7.46
N ALA A 87 7.09 -17.42 7.12
CA ALA A 87 6.56 -16.49 8.10
C ALA A 87 5.15 -16.96 8.48
N GLU A 88 4.95 -17.30 9.75
CA GLU A 88 3.65 -17.66 10.31
C GLU A 88 3.02 -16.45 11.01
N ALA A 89 1.70 -16.29 10.90
CA ALA A 89 0.99 -15.14 11.48
C ALA A 89 1.16 -15.07 13.01
N ASP A 90 1.18 -16.22 13.69
CA ASP A 90 1.32 -16.31 15.15
C ASP A 90 2.66 -15.78 15.64
N TYR A 91 3.73 -15.98 14.85
CA TYR A 91 5.04 -15.41 15.17
C TYR A 91 5.01 -13.88 15.11
N LEU A 92 4.36 -13.32 14.08
CA LEU A 92 4.28 -11.88 13.88
C LEU A 92 3.47 -11.18 14.99
N GLN A 93 2.41 -11.81 15.50
CA GLN A 93 1.50 -11.17 16.47
C GLN A 93 2.13 -10.89 17.84
N ASN A 94 3.16 -11.64 18.23
CA ASN A 94 3.68 -11.62 19.60
C ASN A 94 4.95 -10.76 19.79
N ASP A 95 5.47 -10.18 18.71
CA ASP A 95 6.68 -9.36 18.74
C ASP A 95 6.36 -7.90 18.38
N LYS A 96 6.33 -7.04 19.41
CA LYS A 96 6.02 -5.62 19.26
C LYS A 96 7.10 -4.89 18.45
N ASP A 97 8.38 -5.17 18.71
CA ASP A 97 9.48 -4.52 18.02
C ASP A 97 9.47 -4.90 16.53
N LEU A 98 9.16 -6.16 16.22
CA LEU A 98 8.96 -6.61 14.85
C LEU A 98 7.78 -5.90 14.18
N ARG A 99 6.64 -5.77 14.86
CA ARG A 99 5.47 -5.07 14.33
C ARG A 99 5.80 -3.62 14.00
N ASP A 100 6.37 -2.90 14.95
CA ASP A 100 6.68 -1.48 14.79
C ASP A 100 7.72 -1.27 13.68
N ALA A 101 8.75 -2.13 13.61
CA ALA A 101 9.73 -2.16 12.54
C ALA A 101 9.10 -2.40 11.16
N LEU A 102 8.23 -3.39 11.02
CA LEU A 102 7.59 -3.73 9.75
C LEU A 102 6.63 -2.62 9.28
N LEU A 103 5.92 -1.96 10.19
CA LEU A 103 5.06 -0.82 9.85
C LEU A 103 5.89 0.37 9.33
N PHE A 104 6.99 0.71 10.02
CA PHE A 104 7.93 1.74 9.56
C PHE A 104 8.55 1.38 8.22
N LEU A 105 9.13 0.19 8.09
CA LEU A 105 9.78 -0.27 6.86
C LEU A 105 8.81 -0.30 5.67
N CYS A 106 7.56 -0.69 5.89
CA CYS A 106 6.55 -0.67 4.83
C CYS A 106 6.20 0.77 4.41
N ALA A 107 6.08 1.71 5.37
CA ALA A 107 5.93 3.12 5.05
C ALA A 107 7.13 3.65 4.25
N HIS A 108 8.35 3.32 4.68
CA HIS A 108 9.59 3.69 4.01
C HIS A 108 9.64 3.14 2.58
N TYR A 109 9.30 1.86 2.40
CA TYR A 109 9.25 1.20 1.10
C TYR A 109 8.25 1.86 0.14
N LEU A 110 7.07 2.24 0.63
CA LEU A 110 6.02 2.84 -0.20
C LEU A 110 6.31 4.29 -0.56
N VAL A 111 6.98 5.04 0.32
CA VAL A 111 7.20 6.49 0.16
C VAL A 111 8.55 6.81 -0.45
N ASN A 112 9.63 6.21 0.06
CA ASN A 112 11.00 6.60 -0.24
C ASN A 112 11.65 5.72 -1.31
N GLU A 113 11.42 4.41 -1.25
CA GLU A 113 12.09 3.48 -2.16
C GLU A 113 11.60 3.62 -3.60
N LYS A 114 12.56 3.71 -4.53
CA LYS A 114 12.29 3.89 -5.96
C LYS A 114 12.87 2.76 -6.80
N SER A 115 12.13 2.37 -7.84
CA SER A 115 12.63 1.57 -8.95
C SER A 115 12.48 2.38 -10.23
N ARG A 116 13.59 2.63 -10.94
CA ARG A 116 13.63 3.41 -12.19
C ARG A 116 12.94 4.79 -12.05
N GLY A 117 13.16 5.47 -10.91
CA GLY A 117 12.64 6.81 -10.65
C GLY A 117 11.17 6.89 -10.22
N SER A 118 10.47 5.77 -10.00
CA SER A 118 9.10 5.73 -9.47
C SER A 118 9.04 4.87 -8.21
N PRO A 119 8.00 5.00 -7.34
CA PRO A 119 7.84 4.10 -6.18
C PRO A 119 8.11 2.64 -6.53
N ALA A 120 8.84 1.93 -5.66
CA ALA A 120 9.27 0.56 -5.93
C ALA A 120 8.11 -0.43 -6.08
N ASP A 121 7.04 -0.22 -5.33
CA ASP A 121 5.82 -1.05 -5.37
C ASP A 121 4.94 -0.74 -6.60
N ALA A 122 4.51 -1.79 -7.30
CA ALA A 122 3.70 -1.64 -8.52
C ALA A 122 2.27 -1.15 -8.25
N VAL A 123 1.70 -1.55 -7.13
CA VAL A 123 0.32 -1.22 -6.73
C VAL A 123 0.26 0.23 -6.24
N ALA A 124 1.29 0.69 -5.53
CA ALA A 124 1.51 2.09 -5.19
C ALA A 124 1.60 2.95 -6.44
N ARG A 125 2.43 2.56 -7.43
CA ARG A 125 2.51 3.28 -8.71
C ARG A 125 1.15 3.42 -9.39
N PHE A 126 0.34 2.36 -9.35
CA PHE A 126 -1.00 2.37 -9.92
C PHE A 126 -1.93 3.35 -9.19
N HIS A 127 -2.06 3.24 -7.87
CA HIS A 127 -2.99 4.07 -7.10
C HIS A 127 -2.57 5.55 -7.06
N LEU A 128 -1.30 5.83 -6.80
CA LEU A 128 -0.75 7.19 -6.85
C LEU A 128 -0.86 7.78 -8.27
N GLY A 129 -0.64 6.95 -9.29
CA GLY A 129 -0.88 7.30 -10.68
C GLY A 129 -2.32 7.69 -10.99
N ASN A 130 -3.31 7.17 -10.25
CA ASN A 130 -4.72 7.55 -10.34
C ASN A 130 -5.11 8.67 -9.34
N GLY A 131 -4.14 9.32 -8.68
CA GLY A 131 -4.37 10.44 -7.77
C GLY A 131 -4.79 10.06 -6.35
N ALA A 132 -4.68 8.79 -5.98
CA ALA A 132 -4.96 8.36 -4.62
C ALA A 132 -3.88 8.84 -3.64
N ARG A 133 -4.25 8.92 -2.36
CA ARG A 133 -3.34 9.16 -1.23
C ARG A 133 -3.13 7.87 -0.46
N LEU A 134 -1.88 7.54 -0.10
CA LEU A 134 -1.58 6.45 0.83
C LEU A 134 -2.09 6.85 2.23
N GLU A 135 -3.08 6.12 2.74
CA GLU A 135 -3.82 6.52 3.93
C GLU A 135 -3.35 5.81 5.19
N GLN A 136 -3.27 4.48 5.13
CA GLN A 136 -3.03 3.62 6.28
C GLN A 136 -2.33 2.33 5.86
N ILE A 137 -1.48 1.81 6.75
CA ILE A 137 -0.92 0.45 6.68
C ILE A 137 -1.68 -0.42 7.68
N ASN A 138 -2.20 -1.54 7.21
CA ASN A 138 -3.01 -2.48 7.97
C ASN A 138 -2.15 -3.68 8.39
N TRP A 139 -1.94 -3.80 9.70
CA TRP A 139 -1.21 -4.91 10.30
C TRP A 139 -1.98 -6.22 10.15
N LEU A 140 -1.34 -7.24 9.57
CA LEU A 140 -1.91 -8.59 9.39
C LEU A 140 -3.30 -8.62 8.76
N ALA A 141 -3.56 -7.74 7.78
CA ALA A 141 -4.80 -7.71 7.04
C ALA A 141 -4.95 -8.88 6.04
N ASP A 142 -3.84 -9.49 5.62
CA ASP A 142 -3.84 -10.72 4.82
C ASP A 142 -2.93 -11.78 5.45
N SER A 143 -3.47 -12.57 6.36
CA SER A 143 -2.76 -13.69 6.99
C SER A 143 -2.70 -14.95 6.13
N SER A 144 -3.09 -14.89 4.85
CA SER A 144 -2.91 -16.03 3.95
C SER A 144 -1.42 -16.30 3.71
N PRO A 145 -1.03 -17.53 3.30
CA PRO A 145 0.35 -17.84 2.97
C PRO A 145 0.93 -16.87 1.91
N ASN A 146 0.13 -16.46 0.93
CA ASN A 146 0.53 -15.50 -0.08
C ASN A 146 0.73 -14.08 0.51
N GLY A 147 -0.18 -13.61 1.36
CA GLY A 147 -0.06 -12.31 2.03
C GLY A 147 1.18 -12.22 2.92
N LEU A 148 1.44 -13.27 3.69
CA LEU A 148 2.64 -13.40 4.53
C LEU A 148 3.91 -13.44 3.68
N GLN A 149 3.92 -14.21 2.58
CA GLN A 149 5.07 -14.30 1.68
C GLN A 149 5.38 -12.98 0.96
N GLN A 150 4.34 -12.26 0.51
CA GLN A 150 4.51 -11.03 -0.28
C GLN A 150 4.87 -9.83 0.59
N ALA A 151 4.24 -9.69 1.76
CA ALA A 151 4.26 -8.46 2.54
C ALA A 151 4.18 -8.65 4.06
N ALA A 152 4.50 -9.84 4.60
CA ALA A 152 4.30 -10.15 6.04
C ALA A 152 2.86 -9.87 6.52
N GLY A 153 1.88 -10.09 5.64
CA GLY A 153 0.47 -9.85 5.89
C GLY A 153 0.04 -8.38 5.92
N LEU A 154 0.94 -7.46 5.60
CA LEU A 154 0.61 -6.04 5.46
C LEU A 154 -0.23 -5.80 4.21
N MET A 155 -1.32 -5.06 4.38
CA MET A 155 -2.06 -4.43 3.29
C MET A 155 -2.14 -2.93 3.53
N VAL A 156 -2.57 -2.16 2.55
CA VAL A 156 -2.68 -0.71 2.66
C VAL A 156 -4.01 -0.19 2.14
N ASN A 157 -4.47 0.92 2.73
CA ASN A 157 -5.57 1.68 2.17
C ASN A 157 -5.03 2.85 1.36
N TYR A 158 -5.50 2.97 0.13
CA TYR A 158 -5.40 4.21 -0.64
C TYR A 158 -6.76 4.90 -0.64
N VAL A 159 -6.79 6.20 -0.40
CA VAL A 159 -8.00 7.03 -0.42
C VAL A 159 -8.04 7.86 -1.70
N TYR A 160 -9.17 7.84 -2.38
CA TYR A 160 -9.49 8.72 -3.51
C TYR A 160 -10.33 9.89 -3.04
N ASP A 161 -9.66 10.94 -2.55
CA ASP A 161 -10.31 12.20 -2.19
C ASP A 161 -10.61 13.01 -3.45
N LEU A 162 -11.89 13.12 -3.82
CA LEU A 162 -12.34 13.82 -5.02
C LEU A 162 -11.84 15.27 -5.13
N LYS A 163 -11.64 15.94 -3.99
CA LYS A 163 -11.18 17.33 -3.96
C LYS A 163 -9.68 17.44 -4.26
N GLN A 164 -8.91 16.40 -3.97
CA GLN A 164 -7.45 16.37 -4.13
C GLN A 164 -6.98 15.50 -5.31
N LEU A 165 -7.87 14.69 -5.89
CA LEU A 165 -7.54 13.65 -6.87
C LEU A 165 -6.74 14.18 -8.07
N ALA A 166 -7.19 15.28 -8.69
CA ALA A 166 -6.50 15.90 -9.81
C ALA A 166 -5.12 16.45 -9.42
N ARG A 167 -5.05 17.16 -8.28
CA ARG A 167 -3.79 17.71 -7.74
C ARG A 167 -2.77 16.62 -7.44
N ASN A 168 -3.19 15.55 -6.76
CA ASN A 168 -2.34 14.41 -6.42
C ASN A 168 -1.82 13.71 -7.68
N HIS A 169 -2.71 13.51 -8.65
CA HIS A 169 -2.36 12.92 -9.95
C HIS A 169 -1.27 13.74 -10.65
N GLU A 170 -1.47 15.07 -10.78
CA GLU A 170 -0.50 15.96 -11.41
C GLU A 170 0.85 15.96 -10.68
N ALA A 171 0.84 16.07 -9.34
CA ALA A 171 2.05 16.03 -8.53
C ALA A 171 2.82 14.71 -8.72
N TYR A 172 2.12 13.58 -8.79
CA TYR A 172 2.74 12.29 -9.04
C TYR A 172 3.27 12.15 -10.48
N GLN A 173 2.57 12.66 -11.49
CA GLN A 173 3.02 12.58 -12.88
C GLN A 173 4.26 13.45 -13.14
N GLN A 174 4.30 14.66 -12.58
CA GLN A 174 5.37 15.61 -12.83
C GLN A 174 6.59 15.36 -11.94
N ARG A 175 6.36 15.09 -10.65
CA ARG A 175 7.41 15.11 -9.60
C ARG A 175 7.57 13.76 -8.89
N ARG A 176 6.77 12.75 -9.23
CA ARG A 176 6.74 11.44 -8.55
C ARG A 176 6.50 11.58 -7.04
N GLU A 177 5.81 12.65 -6.66
CA GLU A 177 5.45 12.96 -5.29
C GLU A 177 4.45 11.92 -4.77
N VAL A 178 4.76 11.31 -3.62
CA VAL A 178 3.87 10.35 -2.96
C VAL A 178 2.96 11.11 -2.02
N ALA A 179 1.67 11.23 -2.37
CA ALA A 179 0.68 11.75 -1.46
C ALA A 179 0.42 10.74 -0.33
N CYS A 180 0.65 11.12 0.92
CA CYS A 180 0.42 10.28 2.09
C CYS A 180 -0.24 11.05 3.25
N SER A 181 -0.97 10.33 4.11
CA SER A 181 -1.63 10.88 5.29
C SER A 181 -0.64 11.27 6.40
N ALA A 182 -1.09 12.03 7.39
CA ALA A 182 -0.30 12.34 8.58
C ALA A 182 0.07 11.07 9.38
N ALA A 183 -0.81 10.06 9.38
CA ALA A 183 -0.54 8.78 10.06
C ALA A 183 0.65 8.04 9.41
N ILE A 184 0.73 8.04 8.08
CA ILE A 184 1.88 7.47 7.36
C ILE A 184 3.15 8.27 7.64
N ARG A 185 3.07 9.60 7.64
CA ARG A 185 4.23 10.45 7.96
C ARG A 185 4.74 10.26 9.39
N LYS A 186 3.86 9.91 10.34
CA LYS A 186 4.25 9.62 11.73
C LYS A 186 5.01 8.30 11.86
N LEU A 187 4.83 7.37 10.92
CA LEU A 187 5.60 6.14 10.92
C LEU A 187 7.04 6.39 10.48
N LEU A 188 7.28 7.36 9.58
CA LEU A 188 8.59 7.71 9.01
C LEU A 188 9.40 8.65 9.90
#